data_AF-A0A316FSY7-F1
#
_entry.id   AF-A0A316FSY7-F1
#
_cell.length_a   1.000
_cell.length_b   1.000
_cell.length_c   1.000
_cell.angle_alpha   90.00
_cell.angle_beta   90.00
_cell.angle_gamma   90.00
#
_symmetry.space_group_name_H-M   'P 1'
#
loop_
_entity.id
_entity.type
_entity.pdbx_description
1 polymer ?
#
loop_
_entity_poly.entity_id
_entity_poly.type
_entity_poly.pdbx_seq_one_letter_code
_entity_poly.pdbx_strand_id
1 'polypeptide(L)'
;MKYIVAILIYLLVGCASNQTIKKDVKYVPPSERTLFDPKVVDGVLIMPREQWFHNFKASSIPGLCSDPKAKFIYVYKGARKDCEKVVEEILDFCLEKLSGNYIPKEVKGIAKANVYGQIMGSCLLINYQNSVKKT
;
A
#
# COMPACT_ATOMS: atom_id res chain seq x y z
N MET A 1 3.32 60.38 -40.97
CA MET A 1 2.05 60.89 -40.41
C MET A 1 1.04 59.75 -40.34
N LYS A 2 0.42 59.58 -39.16
CA LYS A 2 -0.75 58.78 -38.76
C LYS A 2 -0.47 57.79 -37.60
N TYR A 3 -0.76 58.29 -36.39
CA TYR A 3 -1.26 57.67 -35.13
C TYR A 3 -0.45 56.46 -34.57
N ILE A 4 0.40 56.56 -33.53
CA ILE A 4 0.22 56.86 -32.08
C ILE A 4 -0.68 55.86 -31.32
N VAL A 5 -0.07 55.18 -30.32
CA VAL A 5 -0.51 54.83 -28.94
C VAL A 5 0.17 53.47 -28.61
N ALA A 6 1.34 53.41 -27.96
CA ALA A 6 1.70 53.71 -26.57
C ALA A 6 1.46 52.54 -25.57
N ILE A 7 2.52 52.24 -24.81
CA ILE A 7 2.57 51.73 -23.42
C ILE A 7 2.44 50.19 -23.27
N LEU A 8 3.48 49.39 -22.98
CA LEU A 8 4.34 49.27 -21.77
C LEU A 8 3.64 48.53 -20.60
N ILE A 9 4.41 47.62 -20.00
CA ILE A 9 4.41 47.12 -18.60
C ILE A 9 3.73 45.76 -18.25
N TYR A 10 4.50 45.01 -17.44
CA TYR A 10 4.19 43.95 -16.46
C TYR A 10 4.43 42.50 -16.94
N LEU A 11 5.61 41.89 -16.71
CA LEU A 11 6.07 41.29 -15.44
C LEU A 11 4.94 40.54 -14.70
N LEU A 12 5.05 39.21 -14.61
CA LEU A 12 5.04 38.40 -13.38
C LEU A 12 4.57 36.96 -13.63
N VAL A 13 5.42 36.02 -13.19
CA VAL A 13 5.10 34.91 -12.28
C VAL A 13 4.33 33.69 -12.79
N GLY A 14 4.87 32.52 -12.42
CA GLY A 14 4.09 31.34 -12.06
C GLY A 14 4.23 30.21 -13.07
N CYS A 15 5.06 29.22 -12.80
CA CYS A 15 4.71 28.00 -12.06
C CYS A 15 4.03 26.93 -12.93
N ALA A 16 4.58 25.72 -12.83
CA ALA A 16 4.02 24.44 -13.28
C ALA A 16 3.92 24.26 -14.81
N SER A 17 4.56 23.25 -15.39
CA SER A 17 4.31 21.88 -15.01
C SER A 17 5.50 21.01 -15.42
N ASN A 18 6.28 20.58 -14.44
CA ASN A 18 6.94 19.29 -14.57
C ASN A 18 5.80 18.28 -14.48
N GLN A 19 5.22 17.94 -15.63
CA GLN A 19 4.20 16.90 -15.73
C GLN A 19 4.84 15.63 -15.20
N THR A 20 4.54 15.33 -13.94
CA THR A 20 4.68 13.99 -13.41
C THR A 20 3.84 13.13 -14.32
N ILE A 21 4.51 12.39 -15.21
CA ILE A 21 3.92 11.22 -15.84
C ILE A 21 3.69 10.25 -14.68
N LYS A 22 2.59 10.46 -13.94
CA LYS A 22 1.95 9.40 -13.19
C LYS A 22 1.54 8.43 -14.27
N LYS A 23 2.38 7.43 -14.53
CA LYS A 23 1.88 6.19 -15.14
C LYS A 23 0.68 5.83 -14.28
N ASP A 24 -0.51 5.88 -14.86
CA ASP A 24 -1.70 5.31 -14.27
C ASP A 24 -1.43 3.80 -14.17
N VAL A 25 -0.69 3.41 -13.13
CA VAL A 25 -0.53 2.02 -12.74
C VAL A 25 -1.94 1.61 -12.33
N LYS A 26 -2.64 0.95 -13.25
CA LYS A 26 -3.99 0.44 -13.03
C LYS A 26 -3.95 -0.37 -11.74
N TYR A 27 -4.56 0.16 -10.69
CA TYR A 27 -4.66 -0.51 -9.40
C TYR A 27 -5.34 -1.86 -9.62
N VAL A 28 -4.63 -2.95 -9.34
CA VAL A 28 -5.17 -4.31 -9.39
C VAL A 28 -5.64 -4.67 -7.97
N PRO A 29 -6.96 -4.90 -7.78
CA PRO A 29 -7.49 -5.31 -6.49
C PRO A 29 -6.77 -6.55 -5.95
N PRO A 30 -6.54 -6.66 -4.63
CA PRO A 30 -5.83 -7.79 -4.04
C PRO A 30 -6.41 -9.16 -4.43
N SER A 31 -7.73 -9.27 -4.58
CA SER A 31 -8.43 -10.50 -4.99
C SER A 31 -8.17 -10.94 -6.43
N GLU A 32 -7.67 -10.05 -7.28
CA GLU A 32 -7.40 -10.31 -8.70
C GLU A 32 -5.91 -10.56 -8.98
N ARG A 33 -5.06 -10.57 -7.94
CA ARG A 33 -3.62 -10.73 -8.08
C ARG A 33 -3.26 -12.21 -8.25
N THR A 34 -2.42 -12.50 -9.24
CA THR A 34 -1.75 -13.81 -9.35
C THR A 34 -0.81 -13.99 -8.16
N LEU A 35 -0.85 -15.17 -7.54
CA LEU A 35 0.01 -15.53 -6.42
C LEU A 35 1.33 -16.10 -6.91
N PHE A 36 2.40 -15.89 -6.13
CA PHE A 36 3.68 -16.53 -6.34
C PHE A 36 3.74 -17.88 -5.62
N ASP A 37 4.33 -18.89 -6.26
CA ASP A 37 4.61 -20.17 -5.62
C ASP A 37 5.92 -20.11 -4.82
N PRO A 38 5.97 -20.70 -3.61
CA PRO A 38 7.23 -20.88 -2.88
C PRO A 38 8.17 -21.84 -3.61
N LYS A 39 9.47 -21.65 -3.44
CA LYS A 39 10.49 -22.62 -3.87
C LYS A 39 10.74 -23.61 -2.74
N VAL A 40 11.11 -24.86 -3.07
CA VAL A 40 11.61 -25.83 -2.08
C VAL A 40 13.12 -25.90 -2.18
N VAL A 41 13.81 -25.66 -1.08
CA VAL A 41 15.27 -25.81 -0.95
C VAL A 41 15.53 -26.65 0.30
N ASP A 42 16.21 -27.79 0.14
CA ASP A 42 16.51 -28.73 1.23
C ASP A 42 15.27 -29.14 2.05
N GLY A 43 14.13 -29.35 1.36
CA GLY A 43 12.86 -29.70 2.00
C GLY A 43 12.14 -28.55 2.70
N VAL A 44 12.66 -27.32 2.63
CA VAL A 44 12.06 -26.13 3.24
C VAL A 44 11.46 -25.22 2.17
N LEU A 45 10.22 -24.77 2.39
CA LEU A 45 9.59 -23.75 1.55
C LEU A 45 10.24 -22.39 1.78
N ILE A 46 10.73 -21.76 0.73
CA ILE A 46 11.38 -20.45 0.77
C ILE A 46 10.66 -19.50 -0.19
N MET A 47 10.37 -18.30 0.28
CA MET A 47 9.78 -17.24 -0.53
C MET A 47 10.52 -15.92 -0.27
N PRO A 48 10.96 -15.19 -1.31
CA PRO A 48 11.44 -13.82 -1.16
C PRO A 48 10.39 -12.97 -0.46
N ARG A 49 10.83 -12.08 0.44
CA ARG A 49 9.95 -11.24 1.26
C ARG A 49 8.91 -10.49 0.43
N GLU A 50 9.32 -9.92 -0.70
CA GLU A 50 8.44 -9.13 -1.55
C GLU A 50 7.33 -9.99 -2.19
N GLN A 51 7.65 -11.24 -2.55
CA GLN A 51 6.67 -12.21 -3.07
C GLN A 51 5.74 -12.70 -1.96
N TRP A 52 6.29 -12.97 -0.77
CA TRP A 52 5.50 -13.33 0.41
C TRP A 52 4.54 -12.21 0.78
N PHE A 53 5.02 -10.97 0.79
CA PHE A 53 4.22 -9.81 1.12
C PHE A 53 3.14 -9.54 0.08
N HIS A 54 3.45 -9.71 -1.21
CA HIS A 54 2.44 -9.69 -2.28
C HIS A 54 1.32 -10.70 -2.02
N ASN A 55 1.65 -11.97 -1.77
CA ASN A 55 0.68 -13.00 -1.46
C ASN A 55 -0.11 -12.72 -0.17
N PHE A 56 0.57 -12.17 0.85
CA PHE A 56 -0.05 -11.76 2.11
C PHE A 56 -1.10 -10.68 1.87
N LYS A 57 -0.79 -9.63 1.08
CA LYS A 57 -1.77 -8.58 0.72
C LYS A 57 -2.95 -9.16 -0.05
N ALA A 58 -2.68 -9.99 -1.06
CA ALA A 58 -3.70 -10.64 -1.88
C ALA A 58 -4.70 -11.47 -1.03
N SER A 59 -4.19 -12.13 0.02
CA SER A 59 -5.01 -13.02 0.86
C SER A 59 -5.71 -12.28 2.02
N SER A 60 -5.04 -11.34 2.66
CA SER A 60 -5.52 -10.72 3.91
C SER A 60 -6.48 -9.55 3.68
N ILE A 61 -6.18 -8.68 2.70
CA ILE A 61 -6.92 -7.43 2.50
C ILE A 61 -8.40 -7.68 2.16
N PRO A 62 -8.75 -8.61 1.23
CA PRO A 62 -10.15 -8.89 0.93
C PRO A 62 -10.93 -9.37 2.16
N GLY A 63 -10.32 -10.22 3.00
CA GLY A 63 -10.92 -10.70 4.24
C GLY A 63 -11.16 -9.56 5.23
N LEU A 64 -10.16 -8.71 5.45
CA LEU A 64 -10.27 -7.57 6.36
C LEU A 64 -11.34 -6.55 5.93
N CYS A 65 -11.46 -6.30 4.62
CA CYS A 65 -12.38 -5.31 4.07
C CYS A 65 -13.76 -5.88 3.70
N SER A 66 -14.00 -7.17 3.90
CA SER A 66 -15.33 -7.79 3.72
C SER A 66 -15.92 -8.38 5.00
N ASP A 67 -15.09 -8.72 5.99
CA ASP A 67 -15.55 -9.25 7.26
C ASP A 67 -16.19 -8.13 8.12
N PRO A 68 -17.51 -8.18 8.39
CA PRO A 68 -18.17 -7.19 9.23
C PRO A 68 -17.63 -7.17 10.66
N LYS A 69 -17.05 -8.26 11.15
CA LYS A 69 -16.46 -8.35 12.50
C LYS A 69 -15.09 -7.69 12.58
N ALA A 70 -14.35 -7.61 11.48
CA ALA A 70 -13.04 -6.96 11.43
C ALA A 70 -13.16 -5.43 11.61
N LYS A 71 -14.34 -4.86 11.35
CA LYS A 71 -14.68 -3.44 11.53
C LYS A 71 -13.85 -2.43 10.71
N PHE A 72 -12.94 -2.88 9.86
CA PHE A 72 -12.13 -2.01 8.99
C PHE A 72 -12.99 -1.18 8.02
N ILE A 73 -14.07 -1.75 7.47
CA ILE A 73 -14.97 -1.03 6.56
C ILE A 73 -15.87 0.00 7.28
N TYR A 74 -16.21 -0.26 8.54
CA TYR A 74 -17.20 0.55 9.27
C TYR A 74 -16.68 1.92 9.71
N VAL A 75 -15.37 2.04 9.95
CA VAL A 75 -14.81 3.32 10.40
C VAL A 75 -14.58 4.28 9.23
N TYR A 76 -14.29 3.75 8.03
CA TYR A 76 -13.97 4.58 6.87
C TYR A 76 -15.19 5.08 6.08
N LYS A 77 -16.42 4.75 6.51
CA LYS A 77 -17.69 5.26 5.94
C LYS A 77 -17.70 5.35 4.40
N GLY A 78 -17.08 4.39 3.73
CA GLY A 78 -16.75 4.46 2.30
C GLY A 78 -16.97 3.13 1.58
N ALA A 79 -16.64 3.10 0.28
CA ALA A 79 -16.76 1.87 -0.51
C ALA A 79 -15.68 0.87 -0.10
N ARG A 80 -15.93 -0.43 -0.31
CA ARG A 80 -14.95 -1.51 -0.06
C ARG A 80 -13.57 -1.22 -0.66
N LYS A 81 -13.55 -0.66 -1.87
CA LYS A 81 -12.31 -0.28 -2.57
C LYS A 81 -11.47 0.75 -1.81
N ASP A 82 -12.10 1.62 -1.04
CA ASP A 82 -11.39 2.61 -0.22
C ASP A 82 -10.76 1.95 1.00
N CYS A 83 -11.46 1.00 1.64
CA CYS A 83 -10.87 0.16 2.68
C CYS A 83 -9.64 -0.59 2.16
N GLU A 84 -9.75 -1.25 1.01
CA GLU A 84 -8.66 -2.08 0.45
C GLU A 84 -7.40 -1.24 0.18
N LYS A 85 -7.56 -0.03 -0.37
CA LYS A 85 -6.44 0.91 -0.59
C LYS A 85 -5.79 1.36 0.71
N VAL A 86 -6.58 1.76 1.71
CA VAL A 86 -6.03 2.25 2.99
C VAL A 86 -5.31 1.13 3.73
N VAL A 87 -5.90 -0.06 3.79
CA VAL A 87 -5.24 -1.22 4.39
C VAL A 87 -3.94 -1.55 3.65
N GLU A 88 -3.95 -1.49 2.33
CA GLU A 88 -2.74 -1.68 1.52
C GLU A 88 -1.64 -0.66 1.85
N GLU A 89 -1.95 0.63 1.92
CA GLU A 89 -0.99 1.68 2.28
C GLU A 89 -0.39 1.48 3.68
N ILE A 90 -1.22 1.09 4.66
CA ILE A 90 -0.74 0.80 6.03
C ILE A 90 0.18 -0.43 6.01
N LEU A 91 -0.18 -1.48 5.26
CA LEU A 91 0.65 -2.68 5.16
C LEU A 91 1.99 -2.37 4.49
N ASP A 92 2.01 -1.53 3.45
CA ASP A 92 3.24 -1.11 2.79
C ASP A 92 4.14 -0.33 3.77
N PHE A 93 3.58 0.60 4.55
CA PHE A 93 4.28 1.28 5.64
C PHE A 93 4.83 0.29 6.69
N CYS A 94 4.02 -0.69 7.09
CA CYS A 94 4.44 -1.71 8.05
C CYS A 94 5.62 -2.53 7.52
N LEU A 95 5.60 -2.95 6.25
CA LEU A 95 6.72 -3.66 5.66
C LEU A 95 7.98 -2.80 5.67
N GLU A 96 7.89 -1.52 5.28
CA GLU A 96 9.03 -0.59 5.30
C GLU A 96 9.70 -0.58 6.69
N LYS A 97 8.92 -0.43 7.77
CA LYS A 97 9.46 -0.37 9.14
C LYS A 97 9.97 -1.71 9.65
N LEU A 98 9.36 -2.82 9.24
CA LEU A 98 9.69 -4.16 9.75
C LEU A 98 10.80 -4.86 8.94
N SER A 99 11.04 -4.43 7.70
CA SER A 99 11.96 -5.05 6.75
C SER A 99 13.43 -5.04 7.19
N GLY A 100 13.84 -4.08 8.04
CA GLY A 100 15.22 -3.96 8.50
C GLY A 100 15.61 -4.95 9.59
N ASN A 101 14.68 -5.25 10.50
CA ASN A 101 15.00 -5.93 11.77
C ASN A 101 14.11 -7.12 12.11
N TYR A 102 12.95 -7.27 11.46
CA TYR A 102 11.95 -8.26 11.84
C TYR A 102 11.65 -9.26 10.72
N ILE A 103 11.43 -8.77 9.51
CA ILE A 103 11.06 -9.62 8.37
C ILE A 103 12.28 -9.77 7.44
N PRO A 104 12.91 -10.97 7.42
CA PRO A 104 14.11 -11.22 6.63
C PRO A 104 13.81 -11.14 5.13
N LYS A 105 14.87 -10.98 4.32
CA LYS A 105 14.77 -10.94 2.84
C LYS A 105 14.17 -12.23 2.25
N GLU A 106 14.30 -13.34 2.95
CA GLU A 106 13.71 -14.63 2.59
C GLU A 106 12.94 -15.20 3.76
N VAL A 107 11.66 -15.52 3.53
CA VAL A 107 10.80 -16.17 4.50
C VAL A 107 10.93 -17.68 4.32
N LYS A 108 11.41 -18.37 5.36
CA LYS A 108 11.71 -19.81 5.34
C LYS A 108 10.72 -20.59 6.19
N GLY A 109 9.87 -21.36 5.54
CA GLY A 109 8.89 -22.25 6.14
C GLY A 109 7.58 -21.55 6.52
N ILE A 110 6.52 -22.35 6.61
CA ILE A 110 5.16 -21.90 6.93
C ILE A 110 5.11 -21.27 8.33
N ALA A 111 5.81 -21.86 9.31
CA ALA A 111 5.83 -21.36 10.68
C ALA A 111 6.35 -19.91 10.75
N LYS A 112 7.44 -19.59 10.03
CA LYS A 112 7.97 -18.23 9.99
C LYS A 112 7.04 -17.29 9.21
N ALA A 113 6.47 -17.74 8.10
CA ALA A 113 5.48 -16.96 7.35
C ALA A 113 4.29 -16.54 8.23
N ASN A 114 3.80 -17.45 9.09
CA ASN A 114 2.72 -17.16 10.04
C ASN A 114 3.13 -16.15 11.12
N VAL A 115 4.33 -16.30 11.70
CA VAL A 115 4.86 -15.35 12.68
C VAL A 115 4.94 -13.94 12.08
N TYR A 116 5.50 -13.81 10.87
CA TYR A 116 5.58 -12.51 10.20
C TYR A 116 4.20 -11.96 9.83
N GLY A 117 3.24 -12.83 9.47
CA GLY A 117 1.85 -12.44 9.25
C GLY A 117 1.21 -11.85 10.52
N GLN A 118 1.46 -12.41 11.70
CA GLN A 118 0.96 -11.88 12.98
C GLN A 118 1.61 -10.53 13.33
N ILE A 119 2.91 -10.38 13.10
CA ILE A 119 3.62 -9.11 13.30
C ILE A 119 3.04 -8.03 12.38
N MET A 120 2.83 -8.36 11.09
CA MET A 120 2.18 -7.45 10.14
C MET A 120 0.75 -7.09 10.57
N GLY A 121 -0.05 -8.07 11.00
CA GLY A 121 -1.40 -7.84 11.50
C GLY A 121 -1.43 -6.93 12.73
N SER A 122 -0.46 -7.08 13.63
CA SER A 122 -0.32 -6.22 14.81
C SER A 122 0.05 -4.79 14.43
N CYS A 123 1.00 -4.62 13.50
CA CYS A 123 1.35 -3.31 12.97
C CYS A 123 0.17 -2.64 12.26
N LEU A 124 -0.58 -3.38 11.43
CA LEU A 124 -1.79 -2.90 10.77
C LEU A 124 -2.81 -2.41 11.80
N LEU A 125 -3.11 -3.21 12.82
CA LEU A 125 -4.12 -2.87 13.82
C LEU A 125 -3.74 -1.60 14.61
N ILE A 126 -2.48 -1.48 15.02
CA ILE A 126 -1.99 -0.30 15.76
C ILE A 126 -2.12 0.96 14.89
N ASN A 127 -1.65 0.90 13.64
CA ASN A 127 -1.68 2.06 12.75
C ASN A 127 -3.11 2.41 12.30
N TYR A 128 -3.95 1.40 12.07
CA TYR A 128 -5.38 1.60 11.83
C TYR A 128 -6.04 2.34 13.00
N GLN A 129 -5.87 1.86 14.24
CA GLN A 129 -6.45 2.51 15.43
C GLN A 129 -5.94 3.95 15.62
N ASN A 130 -4.67 4.20 15.33
CA ASN A 130 -4.09 5.54 15.42
C ASN A 130 -4.61 6.49 14.34
N SER A 131 -4.87 6.00 13.13
CA SER A 131 -5.48 6.80 12.06
C SER A 131 -6.92 7.18 12.40
N VAL A 132 -7.68 6.24 12.98
CA VAL A 132 -9.07 6.47 13.41
C VAL A 132 -9.17 7.50 14.54
N LYS A 133 -8.25 7.49 15.50
CA LYS A 133 -8.28 8.44 16.63
C LYS A 133 -7.96 9.89 16.22
N LYS A 134 -7.43 10.11 15.02
CA LYS A 134 -7.03 11.44 14.51
C LYS A 134 -8.10 12.09 13.63
N THR A 135 -9.10 11.33 13.20
CA THR A 135 -10.29 11.78 12.46
C THR A 135 -11.47 12.02 13.39
#